data_AF-A0A937XD40-F1
#
_entry.id   AF-A0A937XD40-F1
#
_cell.length_a   1.000
_cell.length_b   1.000
_cell.length_c   1.000
_cell.angle_alpha   90.00
_cell.angle_beta   90.00
_cell.angle_gamma   90.00
#
_symmetry.space_group_name_H-M   'P 1'
#
loop_
_entity.id
_entity.type
_entity.pdbx_description
1 polymer ?
#
loop_
_entity_poly.entity_id
_entity_poly.type
_entity_poly.pdbx_seq_one_letter_code
_entity_poly.pdbx_strand_id
1 'polypeptide(L)'
;MKEVSRRDFLKYVGVGALGLVAKPQLLSAFDRKLWPTLAASDVVQCFHDGATSGSTVNEAVVQMMVDESIMALAGVRNVGEAWKTIFPGITDASIIGIKVNCASGQCPTRPETVRCLCNGLAQMDVGGSQFKKNNIIVWERTNSELNVAGFTKYTGSDPDTVRCFGSNESGVGFDTDTTLVVASSSNQNPSKILSKMIDYEINAAVLKTHAAAKLTLTLKNHYGSVHNASGLQHTSSCSPAIPSLNQQIRDVITPNAKDKLFFIDGLFAMYSGGPSGPPNFNPKLLLMSKDPVACDKQGQNVINAERALHSLPALDAPWLPVAAEPPYSLGSLDINLIELNNVGVGESARLVTGQGLFAVSPEPVRDRATVTFTVLRPGPVSLELLDAAGRTEARLFAGTLRQGTHNVNWHTTRQLAAGTHLLRLNSGGATRVRKVLVVN
;
A
#
# COMPACT_ATOMS: atom_id res chain seq x y z
N MET A 1 -6.53 29.75 13.77
CA MET A 1 -5.93 28.50 13.27
C MET A 1 -6.50 28.24 11.89
N LYS A 2 -5.68 28.12 10.84
CA LYS A 2 -6.17 27.78 9.50
C LYS A 2 -6.50 26.28 9.48
N GLU A 3 -7.74 25.94 9.12
CA GLU A 3 -8.16 24.55 8.90
C GLU A 3 -7.26 23.91 7.83
N VAL A 4 -6.51 22.88 8.23
CA VAL A 4 -5.76 22.04 7.28
C VAL A 4 -6.79 21.21 6.53
N SER A 5 -6.88 21.39 5.21
CA SER A 5 -7.85 20.63 4.41
C SER A 5 -7.47 19.15 4.36
N ARG A 6 -8.45 18.23 4.29
CA ARG A 6 -8.20 16.78 4.12
C ARG A 6 -7.36 16.44 2.86
N ARG A 7 -7.26 17.36 1.91
CA ARG A 7 -6.38 17.27 0.72
C ARG A 7 -4.90 17.59 1.05
N ASP A 8 -4.62 18.28 2.15
CA ASP A 8 -3.27 18.50 2.66
C ASP A 8 -2.81 17.36 3.57
N PHE A 9 -3.74 16.63 4.20
CA PHE A 9 -3.49 15.44 5.02
C PHE A 9 -2.76 14.31 4.27
N LEU A 10 -3.23 13.97 3.06
CA LEU A 10 -2.62 12.90 2.25
C LEU A 10 -1.17 13.19 1.83
N LYS A 11 -0.76 14.48 1.83
CA LYS A 11 0.63 14.89 1.55
C LYS A 11 1.59 14.59 2.71
N TYR A 12 1.08 14.36 3.92
CA TYR A 12 1.91 14.09 5.10
C TYR A 12 2.21 12.60 5.30
N VAL A 13 1.37 11.69 4.78
CA VAL A 13 1.57 10.24 4.88
C VAL A 13 2.76 9.77 4.03
N GLY A 14 3.04 10.46 2.90
CA GLY A 14 4.18 10.16 2.03
C GLY A 14 5.54 10.68 2.52
N VAL A 15 5.59 11.44 3.62
CA VAL A 15 6.85 11.91 4.22
C VAL A 15 7.16 11.04 5.43
N GLY A 16 7.99 10.02 5.23
CA GLY A 16 8.56 9.24 6.32
C GLY A 16 9.13 10.15 7.41
N ALA A 17 8.75 9.86 8.65
CA ALA A 17 9.23 10.43 9.92
C ALA A 17 10.39 11.43 9.82
N LEU A 18 10.09 12.75 9.83
CA LEU A 18 11.07 13.73 10.30
C LEU A 18 11.00 13.77 11.84
N GLY A 19 11.87 12.99 12.45
CA GLY A 19 12.15 13.03 13.89
C GLY A 19 12.60 14.41 14.34
N LEU A 20 12.25 14.72 15.58
CA LEU A 20 12.66 15.91 16.33
C LEU A 20 14.18 16.11 16.30
N VAL A 21 14.56 17.37 16.10
CA VAL A 21 15.94 17.86 16.05
C VAL A 21 16.65 17.60 17.40
N ALA A 22 17.66 16.75 17.38
CA ALA A 22 18.76 16.77 18.34
C ALA A 22 20.08 16.81 17.56
N LYS A 23 20.98 17.72 17.98
CA LYS A 23 22.19 18.18 17.27
C LYS A 23 23.12 17.04 16.82
N PRO A 24 23.81 17.17 15.67
CA PRO A 24 24.77 16.16 15.23
C PRO A 24 26.07 16.33 16.04
N GLN A 25 26.40 15.34 16.86
CA GLN A 25 27.79 15.07 17.19
C GLN A 25 28.31 14.01 16.23
N LEU A 26 29.46 14.32 15.63
CA LEU A 26 30.22 13.50 14.69
C LEU A 26 30.28 12.04 15.13
N LEU A 27 29.67 11.16 14.34
CA LEU A 27 30.06 9.75 14.29
C LEU A 27 30.82 9.53 12.99
N SER A 28 32.10 9.24 13.19
CA SER A 28 33.12 8.92 12.21
C SER A 28 32.73 7.75 11.32
N ALA A 29 33.23 7.80 10.09
CA ALA A 29 33.17 6.74 9.10
C ALA A 29 33.87 5.45 9.58
N PHE A 30 33.18 4.61 10.35
CA PHE A 30 33.48 3.20 10.54
C PHE A 30 32.13 2.48 10.71
N ASP A 31 31.96 1.37 9.96
CA ASP A 31 30.78 0.47 9.89
C ASP A 31 29.89 0.55 8.64
N ARG A 32 30.49 0.75 7.46
CA ARG A 32 29.99 0.12 6.23
C ARG A 32 30.67 -1.23 6.01
N LYS A 33 30.26 -2.25 6.76
CA LYS A 33 30.50 -3.63 6.36
C LYS A 33 29.38 -4.54 6.85
N LEU A 34 28.74 -5.19 5.87
CA LEU A 34 27.99 -6.45 5.96
C LEU A 34 26.59 -6.40 6.56
N TRP A 35 25.61 -5.87 5.81
CA TRP A 35 24.30 -6.51 5.60
C TRP A 35 23.85 -6.22 4.16
N PRO A 36 23.28 -7.19 3.41
CA PRO A 36 22.60 -6.84 2.17
C PRO A 36 21.43 -5.95 2.56
N THR A 37 21.44 -4.69 2.15
CA THR A 37 20.24 -3.85 2.24
C THR A 37 19.16 -4.56 1.42
N LEU A 38 18.19 -5.19 2.09
CA LEU A 38 16.99 -5.71 1.44
C LEU A 38 16.44 -4.59 0.55
N ALA A 39 16.21 -4.88 -0.72
CA ALA A 39 15.62 -3.90 -1.62
C ALA A 39 14.27 -3.43 -1.05
N ALA A 40 13.96 -2.15 -1.20
CA ALA A 40 12.66 -1.61 -0.80
C ALA A 40 11.52 -2.37 -1.47
N SER A 41 10.44 -2.64 -0.73
CA SER A 41 9.28 -3.37 -1.22
C SER A 41 8.23 -2.41 -1.76
N ASP A 42 7.66 -2.72 -2.93
CA ASP A 42 6.63 -1.90 -3.54
C ASP A 42 5.33 -1.93 -2.73
N VAL A 43 4.79 -0.75 -2.42
CA VAL A 43 3.46 -0.59 -1.84
C VAL A 43 2.68 0.41 -2.68
N VAL A 44 1.57 -0.01 -3.25
CA VAL A 44 0.65 0.90 -3.93
C VAL A 44 -0.29 1.51 -2.90
N GLN A 45 -0.38 2.84 -2.90
CA GLN A 45 -1.39 3.60 -2.18
C GLN A 45 -2.27 4.32 -3.19
N CYS A 46 -3.51 3.87 -3.32
CA CYS A 46 -4.48 4.46 -4.24
C CYS A 46 -5.53 5.24 -3.47
N PHE A 47 -5.58 6.56 -3.68
CA PHE A 47 -6.59 7.46 -3.14
C PHE A 47 -7.55 7.91 -4.23
N HIS A 48 -8.85 8.00 -3.92
CA HIS A 48 -9.81 8.64 -4.81
C HIS A 48 -10.92 9.35 -4.02
N ASP A 49 -11.12 10.65 -4.27
CA ASP A 49 -12.10 11.44 -3.50
C ASP A 49 -13.55 10.99 -3.74
N GLY A 50 -13.84 10.53 -4.96
CA GLY A 50 -15.12 9.89 -5.30
C GLY A 50 -15.35 8.48 -4.77
N ALA A 51 -14.40 7.84 -4.05
CA ALA A 51 -14.55 6.45 -3.61
C ALA A 51 -15.68 6.26 -2.59
N THR A 52 -15.96 7.29 -1.79
CA THR A 52 -17.07 7.30 -0.84
C THR A 52 -17.72 8.68 -0.78
N SER A 53 -19.03 8.68 -0.51
CA SER A 53 -19.82 9.88 -0.17
C SER A 53 -20.58 9.60 1.12
N GLY A 54 -20.20 10.30 2.20
CA GLY A 54 -20.68 9.94 3.54
C GLY A 54 -20.28 8.51 3.91
N SER A 55 -21.26 7.66 4.22
CA SER A 55 -21.08 6.23 4.51
C SER A 55 -21.24 5.32 3.28
N THR A 56 -21.60 5.88 2.12
CA THR A 56 -21.84 5.12 0.89
C THR A 56 -20.55 4.95 0.10
N VAL A 57 -20.27 3.73 -0.36
CA VAL A 57 -19.16 3.41 -1.25
C VAL A 57 -19.61 3.56 -2.70
N ASN A 58 -18.76 4.15 -3.54
CA ASN A 58 -18.95 4.18 -4.99
C ASN A 58 -18.16 3.02 -5.62
N GLU A 59 -18.82 1.88 -5.82
CA GLU A 59 -18.20 0.66 -6.34
C GLU A 59 -17.51 0.85 -7.70
N ALA A 60 -18.05 1.68 -8.59
CA ALA A 60 -17.42 1.93 -9.89
C ALA A 60 -16.06 2.63 -9.74
N VAL A 61 -15.96 3.57 -8.81
CA VAL A 61 -14.68 4.23 -8.48
C VAL A 61 -13.73 3.27 -7.78
N VAL A 62 -14.22 2.48 -6.83
CA VAL A 62 -13.39 1.49 -6.12
C VAL A 62 -12.88 0.42 -7.09
N GLN A 63 -13.66 0.00 -8.09
CA GLN A 63 -13.20 -0.90 -9.15
C GLN A 63 -12.01 -0.31 -9.89
N MET A 64 -12.08 0.97 -10.31
CA MET A 64 -10.94 1.65 -10.93
C MET A 64 -9.73 1.72 -9.99
N MET A 65 -9.94 1.97 -8.70
CA MET A 65 -8.85 1.98 -7.71
C MET A 65 -8.17 0.62 -7.60
N VAL A 66 -8.93 -0.48 -7.56
CA VAL A 66 -8.40 -1.85 -7.51
C VAL A 66 -7.64 -2.18 -8.79
N ASP A 67 -8.22 -1.91 -9.95
CA ASP A 67 -7.66 -2.21 -11.27
C ASP A 67 -6.35 -1.46 -11.51
N GLU A 68 -6.31 -0.15 -11.23
CA GLU A 68 -5.10 0.65 -11.35
C GLU A 68 -4.03 0.25 -10.33
N SER A 69 -4.44 -0.16 -9.12
CA SER A 69 -3.49 -0.62 -8.11
C SER A 69 -2.79 -1.90 -8.51
N ILE A 70 -3.54 -2.88 -9.02
CA ILE A 70 -2.94 -4.15 -9.44
C ILE A 70 -2.06 -3.98 -10.68
N MET A 71 -2.49 -3.14 -11.64
CA MET A 71 -1.69 -2.83 -12.83
C MET A 71 -0.39 -2.14 -12.47
N ALA A 72 -0.42 -1.17 -11.54
CA ALA A 72 0.76 -0.48 -11.06
C ALA A 72 1.71 -1.42 -10.30
N LEU A 73 1.18 -2.27 -9.41
CA LEU A 73 1.98 -3.23 -8.64
C LEU A 73 2.61 -4.32 -9.53
N ALA A 74 1.92 -4.73 -10.59
CA ALA A 74 2.42 -5.73 -11.53
C ALA A 74 3.33 -5.13 -12.62
N GLY A 75 3.25 -3.82 -12.87
CA GLY A 75 3.89 -3.19 -14.05
C GLY A 75 3.24 -3.59 -15.38
N VAL A 76 1.97 -4.02 -15.36
CA VAL A 76 1.24 -4.56 -16.51
C VAL A 76 -0.03 -3.73 -16.74
N ARG A 77 -0.35 -3.40 -18.00
CA ARG A 77 -1.45 -2.47 -18.37
C ARG A 77 -2.79 -3.12 -18.67
N ASN A 78 -2.87 -4.44 -18.54
CA ASN A 78 -4.12 -5.19 -18.67
C ASN A 78 -4.45 -5.78 -17.30
N VAL A 79 -5.68 -5.58 -16.82
CA VAL A 79 -6.11 -5.98 -15.48
C VAL A 79 -6.00 -7.49 -15.29
N GLY A 80 -6.52 -8.28 -16.23
CA GLY A 80 -6.44 -9.74 -16.18
C GLY A 80 -5.01 -10.26 -16.16
N GLU A 81 -4.15 -9.74 -17.05
CA GLU A 81 -2.73 -10.14 -17.06
C GLU A 81 -2.00 -9.68 -15.79
N ALA A 82 -2.31 -8.50 -15.26
CA ALA A 82 -1.73 -8.00 -14.01
C ALA A 82 -2.07 -8.94 -12.83
N TRP A 83 -3.34 -9.32 -12.69
CA TRP A 83 -3.78 -10.29 -11.68
C TRP A 83 -3.09 -11.64 -11.84
N LYS A 84 -2.96 -12.14 -13.06
CA LYS A 84 -2.30 -13.42 -13.35
C LYS A 84 -0.85 -13.44 -12.88
N THR A 85 -0.14 -12.30 -12.93
CA THR A 85 1.25 -12.22 -12.41
C THR A 85 1.38 -12.45 -10.91
N ILE A 86 0.29 -12.30 -10.14
CA ILE A 86 0.29 -12.51 -8.69
C ILE A 86 0.29 -14.00 -8.32
N PHE A 87 -0.21 -14.86 -9.22
CA PHE A 87 -0.46 -16.27 -8.94
C PHE A 87 0.35 -17.17 -9.89
N PRO A 88 1.65 -17.41 -9.61
CA PRO A 88 2.49 -18.24 -10.47
C PRO A 88 1.92 -19.64 -10.63
N GLY A 89 1.72 -20.07 -11.87
CA GLY A 89 1.22 -21.42 -12.20
C GLY A 89 -0.29 -21.60 -12.04
N ILE A 90 -1.06 -20.52 -11.88
CA ILE A 90 -2.52 -20.59 -11.77
C ILE A 90 -3.16 -21.28 -12.99
N THR A 91 -4.15 -22.13 -12.72
CA THR A 91 -4.96 -22.83 -13.72
C THR A 91 -6.45 -22.52 -13.55
N ASP A 92 -7.29 -23.01 -14.45
CA ASP A 92 -8.76 -22.92 -14.37
C ASP A 92 -9.37 -23.80 -13.26
N ALA A 93 -8.56 -24.65 -12.63
CA ALA A 93 -8.91 -25.46 -11.45
C ALA A 93 -8.41 -24.83 -10.13
N SER A 94 -7.50 -23.86 -10.19
CA SER A 94 -6.96 -23.22 -8.99
C SER A 94 -8.04 -22.46 -8.20
N ILE A 95 -7.95 -22.49 -6.87
CA ILE A 95 -8.85 -21.80 -5.96
C ILE A 95 -8.11 -20.65 -5.25
N ILE A 96 -8.69 -19.45 -5.27
CA ILE A 96 -8.16 -18.28 -4.58
C ILE A 96 -9.01 -17.97 -3.35
N GLY A 97 -8.39 -17.94 -2.17
CA GLY A 97 -8.99 -17.42 -0.94
C GLY A 97 -8.83 -15.91 -0.83
N ILE A 98 -9.87 -15.22 -0.38
CA ILE A 98 -9.79 -13.83 0.08
C ILE A 98 -10.12 -13.82 1.57
N LYS A 99 -9.09 -13.72 2.41
CA LYS A 99 -9.24 -13.63 3.87
C LYS A 99 -9.61 -12.21 4.26
N VAL A 100 -10.90 -11.97 4.47
CA VAL A 100 -11.40 -10.66 4.91
C VAL A 100 -11.20 -10.48 6.41
N ASN A 101 -11.37 -9.24 6.92
CA ASN A 101 -11.44 -8.95 8.35
C ASN A 101 -12.87 -8.57 8.74
N CYS A 102 -13.61 -9.49 9.37
CA CYS A 102 -14.99 -9.23 9.82
C CYS A 102 -15.18 -9.38 11.34
N ALA A 103 -14.10 -9.62 12.09
CA ALA A 103 -14.15 -9.81 13.55
C ALA A 103 -14.75 -8.62 14.33
N SER A 104 -14.72 -7.42 13.74
CA SER A 104 -15.48 -6.26 14.22
C SER A 104 -16.50 -5.86 13.16
N GLY A 105 -17.76 -6.18 13.39
CA GLY A 105 -18.86 -5.92 12.45
C GLY A 105 -19.12 -4.44 12.15
N GLN A 106 -18.61 -3.53 12.99
CA GLN A 106 -18.78 -2.08 12.82
C GLN A 106 -17.72 -1.46 11.91
N CYS A 107 -16.55 -2.10 11.78
CA CYS A 107 -15.49 -1.68 10.86
C CYS A 107 -14.80 -2.90 10.19
N PRO A 108 -15.53 -3.67 9.36
CA PRO A 108 -14.97 -4.81 8.60
C PRO A 108 -14.29 -4.40 7.29
N THR A 109 -13.62 -5.32 6.60
CA THR A 109 -13.35 -5.17 5.16
C THR A 109 -14.68 -5.00 4.42
N ARG A 110 -14.79 -4.07 3.46
CA ARG A 110 -16.07 -3.79 2.78
C ARG A 110 -16.44 -4.86 1.76
N PRO A 111 -17.70 -5.35 1.73
CA PRO A 111 -18.20 -6.19 0.66
C PRO A 111 -18.01 -5.59 -0.73
N GLU A 112 -18.18 -4.26 -0.87
CA GLU A 112 -17.97 -3.49 -2.10
C GLU A 112 -16.53 -3.63 -2.62
N THR A 113 -15.55 -3.42 -1.74
CA THR A 113 -14.13 -3.55 -2.08
C THR A 113 -13.79 -4.99 -2.48
N VAL A 114 -14.34 -5.98 -1.76
CA VAL A 114 -14.11 -7.39 -2.06
C VAL A 114 -14.77 -7.80 -3.38
N ARG A 115 -15.96 -7.29 -3.71
CA ARG A 115 -16.56 -7.47 -5.04
C ARG A 115 -15.64 -6.94 -6.14
N CYS A 116 -15.00 -5.80 -5.92
CA CYS A 116 -14.05 -5.23 -6.88
C CYS A 116 -12.81 -6.13 -7.09
N LEU A 117 -12.27 -6.70 -6.00
CA LEU A 117 -11.21 -7.71 -6.08
C LEU A 117 -11.67 -8.94 -6.89
N CYS A 118 -12.85 -9.49 -6.58
CA CYS A 118 -13.40 -10.65 -7.29
C CYS A 118 -13.65 -10.38 -8.78
N ASN A 119 -14.16 -9.20 -9.12
CA ASN A 119 -14.36 -8.80 -10.52
C ASN A 119 -13.02 -8.68 -11.26
N GLY A 120 -11.99 -8.13 -10.63
CA GLY A 120 -10.65 -8.05 -11.21
C GLY A 120 -10.04 -9.44 -11.45
N LEU A 121 -10.12 -10.33 -10.45
CA LEU A 121 -9.66 -11.71 -10.58
C LEU A 121 -10.35 -12.47 -11.71
N ALA A 122 -11.67 -12.28 -11.89
CA ALA A 122 -12.43 -12.91 -12.95
C ALA A 122 -12.02 -12.45 -14.38
N GLN A 123 -11.25 -11.37 -14.50
CA GLN A 123 -10.71 -10.93 -15.81
C GLN A 123 -9.47 -11.70 -16.25
N MET A 124 -8.87 -12.54 -15.40
CA MET A 124 -7.73 -13.37 -15.79
C MET A 124 -8.15 -14.38 -16.86
N ASP A 125 -7.37 -14.47 -17.95
CA ASP A 125 -7.46 -15.60 -18.88
C ASP A 125 -6.60 -16.77 -18.36
N VAL A 126 -7.28 -17.87 -17.99
CA VAL A 126 -6.67 -19.13 -17.57
C VAL A 126 -7.12 -20.25 -18.52
N GLY A 127 -6.18 -20.75 -19.33
CA GLY A 127 -6.46 -21.84 -20.25
C GLY A 127 -7.42 -21.50 -21.39
N GLY A 128 -7.52 -20.22 -21.81
CA GLY A 128 -8.40 -19.77 -22.88
C GLY A 128 -9.81 -19.43 -22.42
N SER A 129 -10.01 -19.31 -21.10
CA SER A 129 -11.30 -18.96 -20.49
C SER A 129 -11.09 -17.99 -19.32
N GLN A 130 -12.12 -17.18 -19.02
CA GLN A 130 -12.08 -16.30 -17.85
C GLN A 130 -12.07 -17.11 -16.55
N PHE A 131 -11.29 -16.64 -15.56
CA PHE A 131 -11.23 -17.27 -14.25
C PHE A 131 -12.60 -17.25 -13.58
N LYS A 132 -13.10 -18.43 -13.20
CA LYS A 132 -14.46 -18.61 -12.67
C LYS A 132 -14.59 -17.91 -11.33
N LYS A 133 -15.66 -17.15 -11.14
CA LYS A 133 -15.98 -16.52 -9.85
C LYS A 133 -16.16 -17.57 -8.74
N ASN A 134 -16.70 -18.73 -9.07
CA ASN A 134 -16.83 -19.83 -8.10
C ASN A 134 -15.49 -20.37 -7.60
N ASN A 135 -14.38 -20.19 -8.34
CA ASN A 135 -13.05 -20.54 -7.85
C ASN A 135 -12.51 -19.55 -6.80
N ILE A 136 -13.27 -18.50 -6.46
CA ILE A 136 -12.93 -17.56 -5.39
C ILE A 136 -13.72 -17.92 -4.13
N ILE A 137 -13.04 -18.00 -2.99
CA ILE A 137 -13.63 -18.18 -1.66
C ILE A 137 -13.33 -16.95 -0.81
N VAL A 138 -14.35 -16.12 -0.54
CA VAL A 138 -14.29 -15.07 0.47
C VAL A 138 -14.53 -15.70 1.84
N TRP A 139 -13.61 -15.52 2.80
CA TRP A 139 -13.70 -16.25 4.06
C TRP A 139 -13.20 -15.48 5.28
N GLU A 140 -13.69 -15.92 6.43
CA GLU A 140 -13.31 -15.46 7.77
C GLU A 140 -13.49 -16.63 8.77
N ARG A 141 -13.24 -16.41 10.06
CA ARG A 141 -13.46 -17.37 11.13
C ARG A 141 -14.90 -17.87 11.19
N THR A 142 -15.90 -16.99 11.14
CA THR A 142 -17.32 -17.40 11.26
C THR A 142 -18.26 -16.81 10.21
N ASN A 143 -19.30 -17.58 9.87
CA ASN A 143 -20.43 -17.12 9.05
C ASN A 143 -21.17 -15.93 9.67
N SER A 144 -21.23 -15.86 11.00
CA SER A 144 -21.90 -14.76 11.71
C SER A 144 -21.15 -13.44 11.50
N GLU A 145 -19.81 -13.45 11.63
CA GLU A 145 -18.98 -12.27 11.36
C GLU A 145 -19.12 -11.80 9.91
N LEU A 146 -19.11 -12.72 8.94
CA LEU A 146 -19.35 -12.41 7.53
C LEU A 146 -20.73 -11.75 7.33
N ASN A 147 -21.79 -12.35 7.87
CA ASN A 147 -23.15 -11.83 7.74
C ASN A 147 -23.30 -10.45 8.36
N VAL A 148 -22.77 -10.22 9.57
CA VAL A 148 -22.80 -8.92 10.24
C VAL A 148 -22.02 -7.87 9.43
N ALA A 149 -20.95 -8.26 8.76
CA ALA A 149 -20.18 -7.38 7.88
C ALA A 149 -20.84 -7.13 6.50
N GLY A 150 -22.01 -7.73 6.23
CA GLY A 150 -22.77 -7.53 4.99
C GLY A 150 -22.40 -8.50 3.86
N PHE A 151 -21.64 -9.56 4.14
CA PHE A 151 -21.38 -10.61 3.15
C PHE A 151 -22.52 -11.63 3.12
N THR A 152 -22.93 -12.04 1.93
CA THR A 152 -23.94 -13.09 1.73
C THR A 152 -23.25 -14.44 1.64
N LYS A 153 -23.63 -15.37 2.51
CA LYS A 153 -23.11 -16.75 2.45
C LYS A 153 -23.50 -17.43 1.14
N TYR A 154 -22.54 -18.10 0.51
CA TYR A 154 -22.78 -18.96 -0.65
C TYR A 154 -21.75 -20.11 -0.69
N THR A 155 -22.25 -21.35 -0.74
CA THR A 155 -21.43 -22.58 -0.79
C THR A 155 -21.71 -23.44 -2.03
N GLY A 156 -22.49 -22.91 -2.99
CA GLY A 156 -22.86 -23.63 -4.20
C GLY A 156 -21.78 -23.62 -5.28
N SER A 157 -22.12 -24.15 -6.45
CA SER A 157 -21.20 -24.40 -7.57
C SER A 157 -21.51 -23.62 -8.85
N ASP A 158 -22.34 -22.57 -8.78
CA ASP A 158 -22.61 -21.70 -9.94
C ASP A 158 -21.31 -20.98 -10.36
N PRO A 159 -20.80 -21.20 -11.60
CA PRO A 159 -19.50 -20.67 -12.04
C PRO A 159 -19.37 -19.16 -11.92
N ASP A 160 -20.47 -18.42 -12.00
CA ASP A 160 -20.50 -16.95 -11.99
C ASP A 160 -20.73 -16.36 -10.59
N THR A 161 -20.91 -17.21 -9.57
CA THR A 161 -21.13 -16.78 -8.17
C THR A 161 -19.93 -17.09 -7.29
N VAL A 162 -19.41 -16.06 -6.62
CA VAL A 162 -18.31 -16.17 -5.64
C VAL A 162 -18.76 -16.95 -4.41
N ARG A 163 -17.93 -17.89 -3.94
CA ARG A 163 -18.19 -18.59 -2.68
C ARG A 163 -17.86 -17.68 -1.50
N CYS A 164 -18.68 -17.73 -0.46
CA CYS A 164 -18.48 -16.96 0.76
C CYS A 164 -18.94 -17.75 1.97
N PHE A 165 -18.02 -18.13 2.85
CA PHE A 165 -18.35 -18.86 4.07
C PHE A 165 -17.20 -18.82 5.08
N GLY A 166 -17.54 -18.99 6.36
CA GLY A 166 -16.59 -19.00 7.45
C GLY A 166 -15.94 -20.37 7.66
N SER A 167 -14.86 -20.40 8.43
CA SER A 167 -14.20 -21.65 8.85
C SER A 167 -15.14 -22.55 9.68
N ASN A 168 -16.14 -21.97 10.32
CA ASN A 168 -17.20 -22.71 11.03
C ASN A 168 -18.32 -23.25 10.14
N GLU A 169 -18.19 -23.14 8.81
CA GLU A 169 -19.13 -23.78 7.89
C GLU A 169 -19.14 -25.30 8.08
N SER A 170 -20.34 -25.89 7.96
CA SER A 170 -20.53 -27.32 8.12
C SER A 170 -19.62 -28.09 7.13
N GLY A 171 -18.82 -29.02 7.65
CA GLY A 171 -17.88 -29.81 6.86
C GLY A 171 -16.52 -29.17 6.58
N VAL A 172 -16.30 -27.90 6.96
CA VAL A 172 -15.01 -27.19 6.78
C VAL A 172 -14.12 -27.38 8.02
N GLY A 173 -14.33 -26.58 9.07
CA GLY A 173 -13.59 -26.67 10.32
C GLY A 173 -12.09 -26.39 10.20
N PHE A 174 -11.33 -26.96 11.13
CA PHE A 174 -9.88 -26.76 11.26
C PHE A 174 -9.11 -28.04 10.93
N ASP A 175 -7.91 -27.87 10.40
CA ASP A 175 -7.01 -28.93 9.96
C ASP A 175 -6.21 -29.49 11.14
N THR A 176 -6.75 -30.53 11.78
CA THR A 176 -6.15 -31.15 12.97
C THR A 176 -4.84 -31.88 12.68
N ASP A 177 -4.55 -32.17 11.41
CA ASP A 177 -3.32 -32.85 11.00
C ASP A 177 -2.14 -31.88 10.85
N THR A 178 -2.41 -30.57 10.78
CA THR A 178 -1.40 -29.51 10.69
C THR A 178 -1.33 -28.73 11.99
N THR A 179 -0.17 -28.75 12.65
CA THR A 179 0.08 -27.99 13.88
C THR A 179 1.01 -26.81 13.61
N LEU A 180 0.55 -25.61 13.94
CA LEU A 180 1.33 -24.37 13.92
C LEU A 180 1.82 -24.07 15.35
N VAL A 181 3.14 -23.98 15.53
CA VAL A 181 3.77 -23.69 16.82
C VAL A 181 4.02 -22.18 16.91
N VAL A 182 3.15 -21.47 17.62
CA VAL A 182 3.12 -20.00 17.62
C VAL A 182 3.80 -19.43 18.87
N ALA A 183 5.12 -19.23 18.81
CA ALA A 183 5.93 -18.67 19.90
C ALA A 183 5.53 -19.25 21.28
N SER A 184 5.36 -18.39 22.28
CA SER A 184 4.89 -18.76 23.63
C SER A 184 3.36 -18.87 23.75
N SER A 185 2.64 -19.07 22.64
CA SER A 185 1.18 -19.27 22.62
C SER A 185 0.82 -20.76 22.58
N SER A 186 -0.46 -21.08 22.76
CA SER A 186 -0.94 -22.45 22.51
C SER A 186 -0.78 -22.82 21.03
N ASN A 187 -0.47 -24.10 20.78
CA ASN A 187 -0.45 -24.67 19.44
C ASN A 187 -1.77 -24.41 18.72
N GLN A 188 -1.68 -24.15 17.42
CA GLN A 188 -2.83 -23.80 16.59
C GLN A 188 -2.99 -24.76 15.42
N ASN A 189 -4.23 -25.16 15.13
CA ASN A 189 -4.61 -25.73 13.84
C ASN A 189 -5.17 -24.63 12.92
N PRO A 190 -4.75 -24.57 11.63
CA PRO A 190 -5.27 -23.61 10.67
C PRO A 190 -6.68 -24.01 10.21
N SER A 191 -7.42 -23.05 9.67
CA SER A 191 -8.67 -23.32 8.93
C SER A 191 -8.38 -24.26 7.76
N LYS A 192 -9.27 -25.23 7.50
CA LYS A 192 -9.16 -26.06 6.29
C LYS A 192 -9.33 -25.25 5.01
N ILE A 193 -9.96 -24.07 5.07
CA ILE A 193 -10.03 -23.16 3.92
C ILE A 193 -8.60 -22.83 3.47
N LEU A 194 -7.79 -22.32 4.40
CA LEU A 194 -6.40 -21.94 4.17
C LEU A 194 -5.51 -23.14 3.83
N SER A 195 -5.62 -24.25 4.57
CA SER A 195 -4.65 -25.34 4.44
C SER A 195 -4.99 -26.41 3.40
N LYS A 196 -6.28 -26.59 3.06
CA LYS A 196 -6.74 -27.70 2.20
C LYS A 196 -7.59 -27.28 1.00
N MET A 197 -8.25 -26.11 1.03
CA MET A 197 -9.23 -25.76 0.00
C MET A 197 -8.73 -24.73 -1.01
N ILE A 198 -7.87 -23.80 -0.60
CA ILE A 198 -7.34 -22.76 -1.49
C ILE A 198 -5.93 -23.10 -1.94
N ASP A 199 -5.53 -22.65 -3.13
CA ASP A 199 -4.16 -22.74 -3.64
C ASP A 199 -3.36 -21.46 -3.34
N TYR A 200 -4.05 -20.32 -3.42
CA TYR A 200 -3.50 -18.98 -3.18
C TYR A 200 -4.39 -18.19 -2.23
N GLU A 201 -3.80 -17.24 -1.51
CA GLU A 201 -4.50 -16.32 -0.63
C GLU A 201 -4.21 -14.86 -0.98
N ILE A 202 -5.27 -14.04 -0.94
CA ILE A 202 -5.22 -12.59 -0.79
C ILE A 202 -5.65 -12.28 0.64
N ASN A 203 -4.75 -11.71 1.43
CA ASN A 203 -5.05 -11.28 2.79
C ASN A 203 -5.56 -9.83 2.77
N ALA A 204 -6.88 -9.68 2.91
CA ALA A 204 -7.60 -8.41 2.77
C ALA A 204 -8.05 -7.86 4.14
N ALA A 205 -7.17 -7.11 4.78
CA ALA A 205 -7.43 -6.47 6.07
C ALA A 205 -8.15 -5.13 5.93
N VAL A 206 -8.44 -4.51 7.08
CA VAL A 206 -9.04 -3.18 7.20
C VAL A 206 -8.10 -2.26 7.99
N LEU A 207 -8.00 -0.99 7.61
CA LEU A 207 -7.10 -0.03 8.24
C LEU A 207 -7.61 0.39 9.63
N LYS A 208 -7.17 -0.28 10.70
CA LYS A 208 -7.62 0.07 12.06
C LYS A 208 -6.57 -0.12 13.15
N THR A 209 -6.72 0.67 14.21
CA THR A 209 -6.00 0.48 15.49
C THR A 209 -6.51 -0.72 16.28
N HIS A 210 -5.77 -1.11 17.31
CA HIS A 210 -6.13 -2.17 18.25
C HIS A 210 -5.55 -1.87 19.63
N ALA A 211 -6.37 -1.93 20.69
CA ALA A 211 -5.93 -1.63 22.06
C ALA A 211 -4.70 -2.45 22.51
N ALA A 212 -4.73 -3.78 22.36
CA ALA A 212 -3.58 -4.65 22.67
C ALA A 212 -2.46 -4.55 21.62
N ALA A 213 -2.73 -4.90 20.35
CA ALA A 213 -1.71 -5.05 19.31
C ALA A 213 -1.23 -3.74 18.65
N LYS A 214 -1.73 -2.58 19.10
CA LYS A 214 -1.61 -1.24 18.48
C LYS A 214 -2.36 -1.11 17.16
N LEU A 215 -2.22 -2.07 16.24
CA LEU A 215 -2.82 -2.07 14.91
C LEU A 215 -3.47 -3.43 14.61
N THR A 216 -4.52 -3.43 13.78
CA THR A 216 -5.05 -4.62 13.11
C THR A 216 -4.93 -4.38 11.61
N LEU A 217 -3.96 -5.01 10.97
CA LEU A 217 -3.72 -4.94 9.53
C LEU A 217 -3.52 -6.37 8.99
N THR A 218 -2.75 -6.59 7.93
CA THR A 218 -2.69 -7.89 7.24
C THR A 218 -2.06 -8.98 8.11
N LEU A 219 -0.91 -8.73 8.75
CA LEU A 219 -0.27 -9.77 9.58
C LEU A 219 -1.16 -10.20 10.75
N LYS A 220 -1.84 -9.26 11.42
CA LYS A 220 -2.77 -9.60 12.51
C LYS A 220 -4.04 -10.30 12.01
N ASN A 221 -4.42 -10.11 10.74
CA ASN A 221 -5.65 -10.67 10.19
C ASN A 221 -5.69 -12.21 10.29
N HIS A 222 -4.54 -12.87 10.28
CA HIS A 222 -4.45 -14.32 10.44
C HIS A 222 -4.79 -14.85 11.84
N TYR A 223 -4.96 -14.00 12.86
CA TYR A 223 -5.59 -14.46 14.11
C TYR A 223 -6.96 -15.09 13.85
N GLY A 224 -7.69 -14.65 12.81
CA GLY A 224 -8.95 -15.26 12.37
C GLY A 224 -8.80 -16.56 11.55
N SER A 225 -7.58 -16.99 11.26
CA SER A 225 -7.28 -18.15 10.40
C SER A 225 -7.02 -19.44 11.18
N VAL A 226 -7.06 -19.40 12.52
CA VAL A 226 -6.76 -20.53 13.41
C VAL A 226 -7.89 -20.78 14.39
N HIS A 227 -7.96 -22.01 14.91
CA HIS A 227 -9.07 -22.48 15.74
C HIS A 227 -9.24 -21.74 17.07
N ASN A 228 -8.15 -21.25 17.68
CA ASN A 228 -8.18 -20.63 18.99
C ASN A 228 -7.38 -19.33 19.03
N ALA A 229 -7.90 -18.30 18.35
CA ALA A 229 -7.35 -16.95 18.35
C ALA A 229 -7.19 -16.34 19.75
N SER A 230 -8.06 -16.69 20.70
CA SER A 230 -7.98 -16.26 22.10
C SER A 230 -6.81 -16.87 22.86
N GLY A 231 -6.34 -18.05 22.44
CA GLY A 231 -5.14 -18.71 22.98
C GLY A 231 -3.82 -18.09 22.49
N LEU A 232 -3.89 -17.19 21.51
CA LEU A 232 -2.72 -16.44 21.06
C LEU A 232 -2.40 -15.30 22.04
N GLN A 233 -1.10 -15.05 22.21
CA GLN A 233 -0.62 -13.98 23.08
C GLN A 233 -1.19 -12.61 22.68
N HIS A 234 -1.73 -11.90 23.68
CA HIS A 234 -2.14 -10.49 23.57
C HIS A 234 -1.30 -9.54 24.45
N THR A 235 -0.46 -10.10 25.34
CA THR A 235 0.57 -9.35 26.07
C THR A 235 1.67 -8.88 25.13
N SER A 236 2.46 -7.88 25.55
CA SER A 236 3.55 -7.29 24.74
C SER A 236 3.12 -6.88 23.33
N SER A 237 1.89 -6.37 23.21
CA SER A 237 1.25 -6.00 21.95
C SER A 237 1.22 -7.13 20.90
N CYS A 238 1.01 -8.37 21.33
CA CYS A 238 1.00 -9.56 20.45
C CYS A 238 2.36 -9.85 19.76
N SER A 239 3.47 -9.32 20.28
CA SER A 239 4.81 -9.67 19.81
C SER A 239 5.44 -10.75 20.69
N PRO A 240 5.95 -11.86 20.13
CA PRO A 240 6.11 -12.15 18.71
C PRO A 240 5.01 -13.05 18.11
N ALA A 241 3.86 -13.22 18.78
CA ALA A 241 2.81 -14.13 18.31
C ALA A 241 2.26 -13.79 16.91
N ILE A 242 2.13 -12.51 16.54
CA ILE A 242 1.77 -12.10 15.17
C ILE A 242 2.82 -12.57 14.15
N PRO A 243 4.12 -12.18 14.28
CA PRO A 243 5.19 -12.67 13.40
C PRO A 243 5.27 -14.20 13.35
N SER A 244 5.20 -14.86 14.50
CA SER A 244 5.32 -16.31 14.58
C SER A 244 4.18 -17.03 13.87
N LEU A 245 2.93 -16.57 14.02
CA LEU A 245 1.80 -17.17 13.30
C LEU A 245 1.96 -17.03 11.78
N ASN A 246 2.35 -15.86 11.30
CA ASN A 246 2.53 -15.62 9.87
C ASN A 246 3.69 -16.42 9.29
N GLN A 247 4.78 -16.59 10.06
CA GLN A 247 5.87 -17.49 9.67
C GLN A 247 5.39 -18.94 9.59
N GLN A 248 4.64 -19.43 10.58
CA GLN A 248 4.09 -20.78 10.54
C GLN A 248 3.14 -20.99 9.35
N ILE A 249 2.30 -20.00 9.03
CA ILE A 249 1.45 -20.04 7.83
C ILE A 249 2.28 -20.12 6.55
N ARG A 250 3.35 -19.32 6.45
CA ARG A 250 4.28 -19.35 5.30
C ARG A 250 5.01 -20.69 5.17
N ASP A 251 5.51 -21.24 6.27
CA ASP A 251 6.52 -22.29 6.27
C ASP A 251 5.95 -23.72 6.47
N VAL A 252 4.79 -23.85 7.11
CA VAL A 252 4.20 -25.15 7.48
C VAL A 252 3.02 -25.52 6.58
N ILE A 253 2.21 -24.55 6.14
CA ILE A 253 1.02 -24.84 5.31
C ILE A 253 1.46 -25.15 3.88
N THR A 254 1.04 -26.30 3.34
CA THR A 254 1.46 -26.78 2.02
C THR A 254 0.42 -26.47 0.91
N PRO A 255 0.86 -26.06 -0.31
CA PRO A 255 2.19 -25.56 -0.62
C PRO A 255 2.52 -24.30 0.18
N ASN A 256 3.80 -24.16 0.56
CA ASN A 256 4.29 -23.03 1.35
C ASN A 256 4.01 -21.69 0.66
N ALA A 257 3.90 -20.63 1.48
CA ALA A 257 3.68 -19.26 1.04
C ALA A 257 2.43 -19.07 0.16
N LYS A 258 1.27 -19.55 0.61
CA LYS A 258 -0.02 -19.35 -0.09
C LYS A 258 -0.41 -17.88 -0.23
N ASP A 259 -0.07 -17.03 0.74
CA ASP A 259 -0.28 -15.58 0.66
C ASP A 259 0.52 -14.98 -0.51
N LYS A 260 -0.19 -14.40 -1.48
CA LYS A 260 0.41 -13.76 -2.67
C LYS A 260 0.20 -12.26 -2.73
N LEU A 261 -0.81 -11.75 -2.05
CA LEU A 261 -1.15 -10.33 -2.06
C LEU A 261 -1.70 -9.90 -0.69
N PHE A 262 -1.22 -8.75 -0.23
CA PHE A 262 -1.62 -8.10 1.00
C PHE A 262 -2.34 -6.82 0.66
N PHE A 263 -3.59 -6.72 1.11
CA PHE A 263 -4.50 -5.64 0.77
C PHE A 263 -5.07 -5.03 2.04
N ILE A 264 -5.06 -3.71 2.15
CA ILE A 264 -5.68 -2.99 3.27
C ILE A 264 -6.79 -2.09 2.71
N ASP A 265 -8.02 -2.42 3.09
CA ASP A 265 -9.19 -1.56 2.86
C ASP A 265 -9.13 -0.37 3.84
N GLY A 266 -8.87 0.80 3.28
CA GLY A 266 -8.90 2.08 3.96
C GLY A 266 -9.99 3.00 3.43
N LEU A 267 -11.10 2.48 2.89
CA LEU A 267 -12.24 3.34 2.56
C LEU A 267 -12.81 3.96 3.84
N PHE A 268 -12.97 3.13 4.88
CA PHE A 268 -13.34 3.54 6.23
C PHE A 268 -12.38 2.92 7.22
N ALA A 269 -11.93 3.70 8.20
CA ALA A 269 -10.78 3.31 9.01
C ALA A 269 -10.91 3.79 10.48
N MET A 270 -10.06 3.26 11.36
CA MET A 270 -9.99 3.68 12.77
C MET A 270 -8.58 4.13 13.20
N TYR A 271 -8.38 5.43 13.43
CA TYR A 271 -7.07 5.98 13.84
C TYR A 271 -6.86 5.90 15.37
N SER A 272 -7.94 5.63 16.11
CA SER A 272 -7.95 5.43 17.56
C SER A 272 -9.14 4.57 17.98
N GLY A 273 -9.12 4.05 19.22
CA GLY A 273 -10.27 3.36 19.84
C GLY A 273 -10.55 1.93 19.35
N GLY A 274 -9.79 1.39 18.41
CA GLY A 274 -9.98 0.01 17.93
C GLY A 274 -9.67 -1.06 19.00
N PRO A 275 -10.12 -2.32 18.79
CA PRO A 275 -10.53 -2.88 17.49
C PRO A 275 -12.03 -2.82 17.18
N SER A 276 -12.86 -2.39 18.14
CA SER A 276 -14.33 -2.36 18.04
C SER A 276 -14.84 -0.91 18.00
N GLY A 277 -16.03 -0.71 17.44
CA GLY A 277 -16.61 0.61 17.23
C GLY A 277 -16.68 1.00 15.75
N PRO A 278 -17.45 2.06 15.42
CA PRO A 278 -17.56 2.56 14.07
C PRO A 278 -16.23 3.18 13.59
N PRO A 279 -16.01 3.27 12.26
CA PRO A 279 -14.88 4.03 11.71
C PRO A 279 -14.94 5.49 12.19
N ASN A 280 -13.79 6.04 12.55
CA ASN A 280 -13.65 7.44 12.98
C ASN A 280 -12.86 8.31 12.00
N PHE A 281 -12.40 7.74 10.89
CA PHE A 281 -11.95 8.49 9.73
C PHE A 281 -12.24 7.74 8.41
N ASN A 282 -12.31 8.50 7.31
CA ASN A 282 -12.64 8.01 5.98
C ASN A 282 -11.53 8.51 5.03
N PRO A 283 -10.40 7.78 4.93
CA PRO A 283 -9.27 8.26 4.17
C PRO A 283 -9.38 7.92 2.67
N LYS A 284 -10.41 7.17 2.25
CA LYS A 284 -10.74 6.87 0.84
C LYS A 284 -9.56 6.26 0.08
N LEU A 285 -8.84 5.34 0.74
CA LEU A 285 -7.63 4.75 0.19
C LEU A 285 -7.68 3.24 0.17
N LEU A 286 -6.93 2.64 -0.75
CA LEU A 286 -6.59 1.23 -0.76
C LEU A 286 -5.06 1.11 -0.70
N LEU A 287 -4.57 0.15 0.08
CA LEU A 287 -3.15 -0.24 0.03
C LEU A 287 -3.03 -1.64 -0.56
N MET A 288 -2.01 -1.86 -1.39
CA MET A 288 -1.75 -3.16 -2.02
C MET A 288 -0.25 -3.42 -2.13
N SER A 289 0.20 -4.61 -1.72
CA SER A 289 1.59 -5.03 -1.84
C SER A 289 1.72 -6.56 -1.92
N LYS A 290 2.85 -7.04 -2.43
CA LYS A 290 3.28 -8.45 -2.34
C LYS A 290 4.05 -8.75 -1.05
N ASP A 291 4.35 -7.73 -0.25
CA ASP A 291 5.10 -7.82 1.01
C ASP A 291 4.19 -7.42 2.20
N PRO A 292 3.96 -8.32 3.17
CA PRO A 292 3.05 -8.04 4.28
C PRO A 292 3.59 -6.99 5.24
N VAL A 293 4.90 -6.97 5.47
CA VAL A 293 5.53 -6.04 6.41
C VAL A 293 5.50 -4.64 5.82
N ALA A 294 5.80 -4.50 4.52
CA ALA A 294 5.75 -3.22 3.83
C ALA A 294 4.31 -2.68 3.77
N CYS A 295 3.31 -3.54 3.49
CA CYS A 295 1.90 -3.16 3.49
C CYS A 295 1.46 -2.66 4.88
N ASP A 296 1.74 -3.43 5.94
CA ASP A 296 1.39 -3.06 7.31
C ASP A 296 2.14 -1.81 7.79
N LYS A 297 3.40 -1.64 7.38
CA LYS A 297 4.18 -0.43 7.66
C LYS A 297 3.53 0.79 7.04
N GLN A 298 3.05 0.70 5.80
CA GLN A 298 2.33 1.82 5.19
C GLN A 298 0.98 2.06 5.86
N GLY A 299 0.24 1.01 6.25
CA GLY A 299 -0.97 1.16 7.04
C GLY A 299 -0.73 1.88 8.38
N GLN A 300 0.36 1.56 9.08
CA GLN A 300 0.79 2.27 10.29
C GLN A 300 1.09 3.75 10.00
N ASN A 301 1.78 4.06 8.89
CA ASN A 301 2.09 5.44 8.50
C ASN A 301 0.81 6.26 8.28
N VAL A 302 -0.18 5.69 7.55
CA VAL A 302 -1.48 6.33 7.31
C VAL A 302 -2.21 6.63 8.63
N ILE A 303 -2.29 5.64 9.52
CA ILE A 303 -2.94 5.81 10.84
C ILE A 303 -2.22 6.88 11.65
N ASN A 304 -0.89 6.88 11.68
CA ASN A 304 -0.11 7.83 12.46
C ASN A 304 -0.20 9.26 11.94
N ALA A 305 -0.33 9.45 10.63
CA ALA A 305 -0.61 10.77 10.09
C ALA A 305 -1.95 11.29 10.62
N GLU A 306 -3.01 10.47 10.64
CA GLU A 306 -4.32 10.91 11.13
C GLU A 306 -4.22 11.22 12.62
N ARG A 307 -3.57 10.35 13.40
CA ARG A 307 -3.33 10.57 14.83
C ARG A 307 -2.62 11.89 15.10
N ALA A 308 -1.64 12.26 14.30
CA ALA A 308 -0.93 13.53 14.44
C ALA A 308 -1.86 14.74 14.23
N LEU A 309 -2.81 14.68 13.29
CA LEU A 309 -3.83 15.73 13.11
C LEU A 309 -4.72 15.89 14.35
N HIS A 310 -4.96 14.81 15.08
CA HIS A 310 -5.72 14.80 16.33
C HIS A 310 -4.85 14.97 17.57
N SER A 311 -3.58 15.38 17.41
CA SER A 311 -2.62 15.56 18.51
C SER A 311 -2.43 14.30 19.38
N LEU A 312 -2.62 13.12 18.80
CA LEU A 312 -2.39 11.84 19.45
C LEU A 312 -0.96 11.35 19.17
N PRO A 313 -0.28 10.70 20.15
CA PRO A 313 1.03 10.11 19.93
C PRO A 313 1.00 9.08 18.80
N ALA A 314 2.08 8.99 18.02
CA ALA A 314 2.25 7.93 17.04
C ALA A 314 2.16 6.55 17.72
N LEU A 315 1.53 5.59 17.03
CA LEU A 315 1.58 4.20 17.40
C LEU A 315 2.81 3.57 16.75
N ASP A 316 3.54 2.79 17.55
CA ASP A 316 4.57 1.91 17.06
C ASP A 316 4.24 0.47 17.42
N ALA A 317 3.95 -0.34 16.40
CA ALA A 317 3.60 -1.73 16.58
C ALA A 317 4.88 -2.56 16.74
N PRO A 318 5.21 -3.06 17.94
CA PRO A 318 6.51 -3.70 18.18
C PRO A 318 6.68 -5.02 17.42
N TRP A 319 5.60 -5.62 16.96
CA TRP A 319 5.65 -6.83 16.14
C TRP A 319 6.09 -6.56 14.69
N LEU A 320 6.00 -5.32 14.21
CA LEU A 320 6.32 -4.99 12.82
C LEU A 320 7.84 -5.08 12.51
N PRO A 321 8.75 -4.47 13.29
CA PRO A 321 10.18 -4.72 13.10
C PRO A 321 10.58 -6.17 13.37
N VAL A 322 9.96 -6.81 14.37
CA VAL A 322 10.19 -8.24 14.64
C VAL A 322 9.78 -9.11 13.45
N ALA A 323 8.70 -8.78 12.74
CA ALA A 323 8.29 -9.51 11.53
C ALA A 323 9.31 -9.41 10.39
N ALA A 324 9.97 -8.26 10.22
CA ALA A 324 10.99 -8.06 9.19
C ALA A 324 12.29 -8.83 9.48
N GLU A 325 12.64 -8.97 10.75
CA GLU A 325 13.93 -9.53 11.16
C GLU A 325 13.91 -11.07 11.23
N PRO A 326 15.08 -11.73 11.11
CA PRO A 326 15.22 -13.14 11.48
C PRO A 326 14.75 -13.39 12.92
N PRO A 327 14.11 -14.54 13.20
CA PRO A 327 13.91 -15.67 12.29
C PRO A 327 12.71 -15.52 11.35
N TYR A 328 11.85 -14.52 11.54
CA TYR A 328 10.58 -14.43 10.83
C TYR A 328 10.77 -14.05 9.36
N SER A 329 11.57 -13.02 9.07
CA SER A 329 11.92 -12.60 7.70
C SER A 329 10.71 -12.53 6.76
N LEU A 330 9.61 -11.92 7.25
CA LEU A 330 8.31 -11.92 6.56
C LEU A 330 8.22 -10.84 5.47
N GLY A 331 9.13 -9.88 5.45
CA GLY A 331 9.10 -8.76 4.53
C GLY A 331 10.05 -7.63 4.92
N SER A 332 9.91 -6.47 4.28
CA SER A 332 10.76 -5.30 4.46
C SER A 332 10.02 -4.14 5.14
N LEU A 333 10.73 -3.40 5.98
CA LEU A 333 10.28 -2.10 6.49
C LEU A 333 10.61 -0.94 5.53
N ASP A 334 11.49 -1.17 4.54
CA ASP A 334 11.82 -0.19 3.51
C ASP A 334 10.77 -0.27 2.40
N ILE A 335 10.11 0.85 2.12
CA ILE A 335 8.96 0.93 1.22
C ILE A 335 9.32 1.78 0.01
N ASN A 336 9.11 1.23 -1.19
CA ASN A 336 8.98 2.01 -2.40
C ASN A 336 7.48 2.33 -2.63
N LEU A 337 7.06 3.55 -2.32
CA LEU A 337 5.66 3.94 -2.37
C LEU A 337 5.24 4.36 -3.78
N ILE A 338 4.23 3.68 -4.33
CA ILE A 338 3.59 4.01 -5.60
C ILE A 338 2.26 4.70 -5.29
N GLU A 339 2.19 6.01 -5.49
CA GLU A 339 0.99 6.81 -5.19
C GLU A 339 0.10 7.02 -6.42
N LEU A 340 -1.15 6.57 -6.32
CA LEU A 340 -2.19 6.80 -7.33
C LEU A 340 -3.26 7.71 -6.73
N ASN A 341 -3.66 8.76 -7.46
CA ASN A 341 -4.60 9.76 -6.98
C ASN A 341 -5.68 10.08 -8.01
N ASN A 342 -6.96 9.91 -7.63
CA ASN A 342 -8.14 10.21 -8.44
C ASN A 342 -8.11 9.56 -9.83
N VAL A 343 -7.83 8.25 -9.85
CA VAL A 343 -7.81 7.44 -11.08
C VAL A 343 -9.16 7.48 -11.84
N GLY A 344 -9.12 7.47 -13.18
CA GLY A 344 -10.32 7.39 -14.01
C GLY A 344 -11.10 8.70 -14.24
N VAL A 345 -10.67 9.84 -13.67
CA VAL A 345 -11.27 11.16 -13.96
C VAL A 345 -10.66 11.75 -15.23
N GLY A 346 -11.28 11.48 -16.39
CA GLY A 346 -11.02 12.14 -17.69
C GLY A 346 -9.68 11.78 -18.36
N GLU A 347 -9.70 11.50 -19.66
CA GLU A 347 -8.51 11.23 -20.45
C GLU A 347 -7.43 12.32 -20.24
N SER A 348 -6.20 11.87 -19.94
CA SER A 348 -5.00 12.68 -19.67
C SER A 348 -4.78 13.16 -18.23
N ALA A 349 -4.85 12.23 -17.27
CA ALA A 349 -4.01 12.30 -16.07
C ALA A 349 -3.05 11.09 -16.03
N ARG A 350 -2.15 11.02 -17.02
CA ARG A 350 -0.89 10.28 -16.84
C ARG A 350 -0.15 10.91 -15.66
N LEU A 351 -0.28 10.33 -14.46
CA LEU A 351 0.72 10.49 -13.42
C LEU A 351 1.86 9.54 -13.78
N VAL A 352 2.79 10.09 -14.56
CA VAL A 352 4.16 9.62 -14.64
C VAL A 352 4.68 9.53 -13.20
N THR A 353 5.27 8.38 -12.87
CA THR A 353 6.16 8.11 -11.73
C THR A 353 6.69 9.39 -11.08
N GLY A 354 6.41 9.56 -9.79
CA GLY A 354 6.55 10.80 -9.04
C GLY A 354 7.81 11.60 -9.32
N GLN A 355 7.69 12.59 -10.20
CA GLN A 355 8.10 13.99 -10.06
C GLN A 355 7.29 14.74 -11.13
N GLY A 356 6.59 15.83 -10.79
CA GLY A 356 5.88 16.62 -11.82
C GLY A 356 6.80 16.97 -13.01
N LEU A 357 6.23 17.34 -14.16
CA LEU A 357 7.02 17.69 -15.35
C LEU A 357 8.18 18.64 -14.97
N PHE A 358 9.40 18.30 -15.37
CA PHE A 358 10.59 19.15 -15.28
C PHE A 358 11.53 18.76 -16.43
N ALA A 359 11.33 19.41 -17.57
CA ALA A 359 11.97 19.09 -18.83
C ALA A 359 12.62 20.34 -19.45
N VAL A 360 13.60 20.10 -20.32
CA VAL A 360 14.30 21.13 -21.08
C VAL A 360 14.25 20.74 -22.54
N SER A 361 13.95 21.70 -23.42
CA SER A 361 13.91 21.47 -24.87
C SER A 361 14.31 22.73 -25.64
N PRO A 362 15.17 22.66 -26.68
CA PRO A 362 15.89 21.46 -27.12
C PRO A 362 16.99 21.03 -26.13
N GLU A 363 17.38 19.75 -26.18
CA GLU A 363 18.50 19.17 -25.44
C GLU A 363 19.31 18.30 -26.42
N PRO A 364 20.63 18.54 -26.61
CA PRO A 364 21.51 19.49 -25.92
C PRO A 364 21.17 20.97 -26.17
N VAL A 365 21.41 21.82 -25.17
CA VAL A 365 21.16 23.26 -25.24
C VAL A 365 22.28 23.97 -25.99
N ARG A 366 21.94 24.75 -27.03
CA ARG A 366 22.89 25.56 -27.81
C ARG A 366 22.84 27.04 -27.43
N ASP A 367 21.96 27.78 -28.07
CA ASP A 367 21.71 29.21 -27.91
C ASP A 367 20.49 29.51 -27.02
N ARG A 368 19.51 28.61 -27.03
CA ARG A 368 18.25 28.74 -26.29
C ARG A 368 17.64 27.40 -25.94
N ALA A 369 16.92 27.37 -24.83
CA ALA A 369 16.03 26.28 -24.45
C ALA A 369 14.82 26.80 -23.68
N THR A 370 13.77 25.99 -23.63
CA THR A 370 12.61 26.21 -22.78
C THR A 370 12.63 25.19 -21.66
N VAL A 371 12.64 25.68 -20.43
CA VAL A 371 12.47 24.87 -19.23
C VAL A 371 10.99 24.79 -18.92
N THR A 372 10.41 23.59 -19.08
CA THR A 372 9.00 23.32 -18.81
C THR A 372 8.90 22.63 -17.46
N PHE A 373 8.11 23.17 -16.53
CA PHE A 373 7.89 22.53 -15.25
C PHE A 373 6.46 22.69 -14.71
N THR A 374 6.01 21.68 -13.98
CA THR A 374 4.73 21.73 -13.27
C THR A 374 4.92 22.31 -11.88
N VAL A 375 4.15 23.36 -11.59
CA VAL A 375 3.92 23.92 -10.26
C VAL A 375 2.70 23.21 -9.68
N LEU A 376 2.95 22.33 -8.72
CA LEU A 376 1.90 21.49 -8.11
C LEU A 376 1.02 22.25 -7.10
N ARG A 377 1.50 23.39 -6.58
CA ARG A 377 0.80 24.27 -5.63
C ARG A 377 1.14 25.72 -5.94
N PRO A 378 0.17 26.66 -5.92
CA PRO A 378 0.47 28.08 -6.06
C PRO A 378 1.45 28.53 -4.97
N GLY A 379 2.50 29.26 -5.33
CA GLY A 379 3.51 29.66 -4.35
C GLY A 379 4.81 30.18 -4.96
N PRO A 380 5.78 30.55 -4.12
CA PRO A 380 7.09 30.98 -4.58
C PRO A 380 7.80 29.82 -5.31
N VAL A 381 8.36 30.16 -6.46
CA VAL A 381 9.12 29.29 -7.33
C VAL A 381 10.44 29.97 -7.67
N SER A 382 11.55 29.23 -7.61
CA SER A 382 12.83 29.67 -8.19
C SER A 382 13.42 28.60 -9.08
N LEU A 383 14.01 29.02 -10.19
CA LEU A 383 14.74 28.18 -11.12
C LEU A 383 16.16 28.76 -11.26
N GLU A 384 17.16 27.96 -10.92
CA GLU A 384 18.56 28.35 -10.89
C GLU A 384 19.40 27.39 -11.75
N LEU A 385 20.43 27.92 -12.40
CA LEU A 385 21.47 27.20 -13.11
C LEU A 385 22.71 27.11 -12.22
N LEU A 386 23.27 25.91 -12.08
CA LEU A 386 24.44 25.62 -11.26
C LEU A 386 25.55 24.98 -12.09
N ASP A 387 26.79 25.27 -11.72
CA ASP A 387 27.96 24.58 -12.26
C ASP A 387 28.08 23.13 -11.76
N ALA A 388 29.06 22.38 -12.28
CA ALA A 388 29.33 21.01 -11.85
C ALA A 388 29.74 20.87 -10.37
N ALA A 389 30.17 21.96 -9.72
CA ALA A 389 30.47 22.01 -8.29
C ALA A 389 29.26 22.42 -7.42
N GLY A 390 28.09 22.66 -8.03
CA GLY A 390 26.85 23.03 -7.35
C GLY A 390 26.72 24.51 -6.99
N ARG A 391 27.62 25.38 -7.49
CA ARG A 391 27.57 26.84 -7.26
C ARG A 391 26.59 27.46 -8.25
N THR A 392 25.77 28.41 -7.79
CA THR A 392 24.79 29.10 -8.65
C THR A 392 25.50 30.01 -9.65
N GLU A 393 25.35 29.71 -10.94
CA GLU A 393 25.87 30.53 -12.05
C GLU A 393 24.85 31.58 -12.51
N ALA A 394 23.56 31.22 -12.53
CA ALA A 394 22.49 32.13 -12.94
C ALA A 394 21.15 31.77 -12.28
N ARG A 395 20.26 32.76 -12.15
CA ARG A 395 18.87 32.57 -11.75
C ARG A 395 17.96 32.84 -12.95
N LEU A 396 17.34 31.78 -13.46
CA LEU A 396 16.49 31.83 -14.65
C LEU A 396 15.07 32.33 -14.34
N PHE A 397 14.57 32.06 -13.13
CA PHE A 397 13.27 32.56 -12.67
C PHE A 397 13.24 32.70 -11.15
N ALA A 398 12.54 33.71 -10.64
CA ALA A 398 12.08 33.77 -9.26
C ALA A 398 10.78 34.58 -9.17
N GLY A 399 9.75 34.00 -8.55
CA GLY A 399 8.46 34.67 -8.39
C GLY A 399 7.39 33.73 -7.87
N THR A 400 6.17 34.24 -7.69
CA THR A 400 5.02 33.41 -7.31
C THR A 400 4.28 32.94 -8.55
N LEU A 401 4.10 31.62 -8.69
CA LEU A 401 3.37 31.01 -9.80
C LEU A 401 2.09 30.34 -9.30
N ARG A 402 1.06 30.31 -10.15
CA ARG A 402 -0.18 29.54 -9.90
C ARG A 402 0.07 28.06 -10.17
N GLN A 403 -0.83 27.19 -9.69
CA GLN A 403 -0.80 25.77 -10.05
C GLN A 403 -0.95 25.61 -11.57
N GLY A 404 -0.13 24.75 -12.17
CA GLY A 404 -0.15 24.50 -13.61
C GLY A 404 1.23 24.23 -14.19
N THR A 405 1.31 24.04 -15.50
CA THR A 405 2.58 23.93 -16.23
C THR A 405 3.05 25.31 -16.66
N HIS A 406 4.33 25.60 -16.42
CA HIS A 406 4.96 26.87 -16.73
C HIS A 406 6.19 26.65 -17.60
N ASN A 407 6.45 27.63 -18.46
CA ASN A 407 7.56 27.64 -19.39
C ASN A 407 8.45 28.83 -19.05
N VAL A 408 9.74 28.58 -18.82
CA VAL A 408 10.75 29.63 -18.69
C VAL A 408 11.67 29.54 -19.90
N ASN A 409 11.70 30.60 -20.69
CA ASN A 409 12.64 30.73 -21.80
C ASN A 409 14.03 31.04 -21.24
N TRP A 410 14.98 30.17 -21.57
CA TRP A 410 16.37 30.27 -21.17
C TRP A 410 17.23 30.55 -22.40
N HIS A 411 17.91 31.69 -22.38
CA HIS A 411 18.95 32.04 -23.35
C HIS A 411 20.31 31.82 -22.70
N THR A 412 21.17 31.02 -23.34
CA THR A 412 22.55 30.85 -22.89
C THR A 412 23.32 32.12 -23.19
N THR A 413 24.00 32.69 -22.19
CA THR A 413 24.90 33.81 -22.43
C THR A 413 26.18 33.30 -23.08
N ARG A 414 26.88 34.12 -23.87
CA ARG A 414 28.18 33.76 -24.52
C ARG A 414 29.29 33.37 -23.52
N GLN A 415 29.05 33.48 -22.21
CA GLN A 415 30.00 33.17 -21.15
C GLN A 415 29.76 31.80 -20.49
N LEU A 416 28.68 31.09 -20.85
CA LEU A 416 28.41 29.77 -20.29
C LEU A 416 29.34 28.73 -20.93
N ALA A 417 30.11 28.01 -20.12
CA ALA A 417 31.02 26.99 -20.63
C ALA A 417 30.25 25.80 -21.23
N ALA A 418 30.69 25.27 -22.37
CA ALA A 418 30.18 24.01 -22.88
C ALA A 418 30.50 22.89 -21.88
N GLY A 419 29.51 22.04 -21.57
CA GLY A 419 29.65 21.01 -20.55
C GLY A 419 28.35 20.67 -19.83
N THR A 420 28.46 19.87 -18.78
CA THR A 420 27.31 19.48 -17.94
C THR A 420 27.02 20.55 -16.90
N HIS A 421 25.78 21.02 -16.89
CA HIS A 421 25.24 21.96 -15.91
C HIS A 421 24.06 21.33 -15.15
N LEU A 422 23.66 21.95 -14.04
CA LEU A 422 22.52 21.53 -13.24
C LEU A 422 21.45 22.62 -13.20
N LEU A 423 20.19 22.27 -13.44
CA LEU A 423 19.05 23.12 -13.15
C LEU A 423 18.43 22.72 -11.82
N ARG A 424 18.29 23.68 -10.91
CA ARG A 424 17.62 23.51 -9.62
C ARG A 424 16.30 24.28 -9.61
N LEU A 425 15.21 23.56 -9.45
CA LEU A 425 13.86 24.08 -9.32
C LEU A 425 13.37 23.95 -7.89
N ASN A 426 13.12 25.07 -7.22
CA ASN A 426 12.45 25.12 -5.93
C ASN A 426 10.98 25.48 -6.18
N SER A 427 10.04 24.63 -5.81
CA SER A 427 8.61 24.90 -5.95
C SER A 427 7.82 24.15 -4.89
N GLY A 428 6.95 24.85 -4.15
CA GLY A 428 6.06 24.24 -3.18
C GLY A 428 6.78 23.48 -2.05
N GLY A 429 7.95 23.97 -1.64
CA GLY A 429 8.80 23.38 -0.58
C GLY A 429 9.71 22.24 -1.03
N ALA A 430 9.63 21.81 -2.29
CA ALA A 430 10.49 20.77 -2.85
C ALA A 430 11.58 21.38 -3.73
N THR A 431 12.79 20.81 -3.65
CA THR A 431 13.92 21.10 -4.55
C THR A 431 14.07 19.95 -5.53
N ARG A 432 14.03 20.22 -6.83
CA ARG A 432 14.31 19.25 -7.90
C ARG A 432 15.56 19.68 -8.65
N VAL A 433 16.45 18.75 -8.95
CA VAL A 433 17.68 19.02 -9.71
C VAL A 433 17.70 18.16 -10.97
N ARG A 434 18.02 18.77 -12.11
CA ARG A 434 18.13 18.10 -13.42
C ARG A 434 19.47 18.44 -14.08
N LYS A 435 20.16 17.42 -14.62
CA LYS A 435 21.34 17.61 -15.47
C LYS A 435 20.92 18.09 -16.86
N VAL A 436 21.67 19.03 -17.42
CA VAL A 436 21.52 19.52 -18.80
C VAL A 436 22.89 19.62 -19.44
N LEU A 437 22.99 19.32 -20.74
CA LEU A 437 24.21 19.44 -21.52
C LEU A 437 24.15 20.71 -22.36
N VAL A 438 25.11 21.60 -22.15
CA VAL A 438 25.28 22.81 -22.97
C VAL A 438 26.40 22.57 -23.97
N VAL A 439 26.14 22.86 -25.25
CA VAL A 439 27.11 22.79 -26.34
C VAL A 439 27.17 24.14 -27.06
N ASN A 440 28.37 24.61 -27.38
CA ASN A 440 28.57 25.90 -28.06
C ASN A 440 28.31 25.82 -29.57
#